data_AF-A0A5E5P1A3-F1
#
_entry.id   AF-A0A5E5P1A3-F1
#
_cell.length_a   1.000
_cell.length_b   1.000
_cell.length_c   1.000
_cell.angle_alpha   90.00
_cell.angle_beta   90.00
_cell.angle_gamma   90.00
#
_symmetry.space_group_name_H-M   'P 1'
#
loop_
_entity.id
_entity.type
_entity.pdbx_description
1 polymer ?
#
loop_
_entity_poly.entity_id
_entity_poly.type
_entity_poly.pdbx_seq_one_letter_code
_entity_poly.pdbx_strand_id
1 'polypeptide(L)'
;MLLVRSTAPSHRMPIQPERHPPLDLQPNTVLYRGVNRTMHDDGRGLRPRNPDKPFEKHVYFDGTWKLDGSINFGTPHGQAVHAHQWDSEGFNGPALSFTTIEKVARRFATTDGLEDGVVYAVTVAELEAAGCSLQDPRVYTSGLQNPDEHEVIVVPPTGGQLSIDRVRVTEVVA
;
A
#
# COMPACT_ATOMS: atom_id res chain seq x y z
N MET A 1 -4.81 4.45 -64.10
CA MET A 1 -5.48 3.64 -63.05
C MET A 1 -4.45 3.39 -61.97
N LEU A 2 -4.45 4.19 -60.90
CA LEU A 2 -3.44 4.17 -59.83
C LEU A 2 -4.19 3.97 -58.50
N LEU A 3 -3.93 2.87 -57.81
CA LEU A 3 -4.58 2.53 -56.55
C LEU A 3 -3.75 3.09 -55.39
N VAL A 4 -4.24 4.15 -54.73
CA VAL A 4 -3.63 4.69 -53.51
C VAL A 4 -4.10 3.82 -52.33
N ARG A 5 -3.18 3.06 -51.72
CA ARG A 5 -3.44 2.35 -50.47
C ARG A 5 -3.24 3.32 -49.30
N SER A 6 -4.34 3.68 -48.64
CA SER A 6 -4.33 4.38 -47.36
C SER A 6 -3.85 3.43 -46.26
N THR A 7 -2.66 3.66 -45.71
CA THR A 7 -2.22 3.01 -44.46
C THR A 7 -2.81 3.77 -43.28
N ALA A 8 -3.79 3.17 -42.62
CA ALA A 8 -4.28 3.65 -41.34
C ALA A 8 -3.14 3.64 -40.29
N PRO A 9 -3.06 4.62 -39.39
CA PRO A 9 -2.07 4.61 -38.32
C PRO A 9 -2.34 3.41 -37.40
N SER A 10 -1.32 2.55 -37.28
CA SER A 10 -1.30 1.48 -36.28
C SER A 10 -1.46 2.12 -34.90
N HIS A 11 -2.63 1.90 -34.29
CA HIS A 11 -2.84 2.15 -32.87
C HIS A 11 -1.86 1.24 -32.14
N ARG A 12 -0.67 1.76 -31.78
CA ARG A 12 0.20 1.11 -30.81
C ARG A 12 -0.67 0.94 -29.56
N MET A 13 -0.99 -0.31 -29.22
CA MET A 13 -1.52 -0.61 -27.91
C MET A 13 -0.57 0.02 -26.88
N PRO A 14 -1.07 0.70 -25.84
CA PRO A 14 -0.21 1.15 -24.76
C PRO A 14 0.57 -0.07 -24.27
N ILE A 15 1.88 0.11 -24.11
CA ILE A 15 2.75 -0.89 -23.48
C ILE A 15 2.05 -1.27 -22.18
N GLN A 16 1.59 -2.52 -22.08
CA GLN A 16 1.02 -2.99 -20.82
C GLN A 16 2.11 -2.78 -19.77
N PRO A 17 1.88 -1.97 -18.72
CA PRO A 17 2.87 -1.78 -17.68
C PRO A 17 3.29 -3.16 -17.17
N GLU A 18 4.61 -3.39 -17.03
CA GLU A 18 5.12 -4.66 -16.55
C GLU A 18 4.43 -5.01 -15.24
N ARG A 19 3.77 -6.18 -15.20
CA ARG A 19 3.12 -6.67 -14.00
C ARG A 19 4.21 -7.13 -13.05
N HIS A 20 4.42 -6.38 -11.97
CA HIS A 20 5.26 -6.85 -10.87
C HIS A 20 4.64 -8.11 -10.27
N PRO A 21 5.39 -9.21 -10.13
CA PRO A 21 4.86 -10.44 -9.54
C PRO A 21 4.50 -10.21 -8.06
N PRO A 22 3.46 -10.88 -7.54
CA PRO A 22 3.15 -10.80 -6.11
C PRO A 22 4.34 -11.17 -5.23
N LEU A 23 4.41 -10.56 -4.05
CA LEU A 23 5.38 -10.86 -3.02
C LEU A 23 5.11 -12.24 -2.41
N ASP A 24 6.18 -13.01 -2.23
CA ASP A 24 6.15 -14.26 -1.49
C ASP A 24 6.31 -13.99 0.02
N LEU A 25 5.18 -13.77 0.70
CA LEU A 25 5.14 -13.44 2.12
C LEU A 25 5.15 -14.71 2.99
N GLN A 26 6.34 -15.28 3.17
CA GLN A 26 6.57 -16.37 4.12
C GLN A 26 6.30 -15.93 5.57
N PRO A 27 5.91 -16.84 6.49
CA PRO A 27 5.60 -16.48 7.88
C PRO A 27 6.74 -15.76 8.64
N ASN A 28 7.99 -16.06 8.29
CA ASN A 28 9.18 -15.44 8.87
C ASN A 28 9.64 -14.16 8.15
N THR A 29 8.96 -13.75 7.07
CA THR A 29 9.25 -12.49 6.39
C THR A 29 9.00 -11.33 7.35
N VAL A 30 10.00 -10.46 7.50
CA VAL A 30 9.89 -9.26 8.34
C VAL A 30 9.32 -8.12 7.51
N LEU A 31 8.28 -7.49 8.05
CA LEU A 31 7.68 -6.27 7.55
C LEU A 31 8.08 -5.09 8.44
N TYR A 32 8.31 -3.96 7.80
CA TYR A 32 8.79 -2.73 8.42
C TYR A 32 7.79 -1.60 8.19
N ARG A 33 7.58 -0.78 9.21
CA ARG A 33 6.80 0.46 9.10
C ARG A 33 7.58 1.61 9.69
N GLY A 34 7.86 2.60 8.86
CA GLY A 34 8.43 3.87 9.27
C GLY A 34 7.37 4.81 9.80
N VAL A 35 7.62 5.43 10.93
CA VAL A 35 6.74 6.43 11.55
C VAL A 35 7.60 7.56 12.08
N ASN A 36 7.25 8.79 11.74
CA ASN A 36 7.94 9.95 12.25
C ASN A 36 7.76 10.15 13.75
N ARG A 37 8.67 10.91 14.39
CA ARG A 37 8.65 11.09 15.85
C ARG A 37 7.30 11.59 16.34
N THR A 38 6.77 12.61 15.67
CA THR A 38 5.48 13.22 16.05
C THR A 38 4.35 12.19 16.10
N MET A 39 4.22 11.33 15.08
CA MET A 39 3.19 10.29 15.07
C MET A 39 3.46 9.18 16.10
N HIS A 40 4.73 8.86 16.36
CA HIS A 40 5.09 7.86 17.37
C HIS A 40 4.68 8.32 18.77
N ASP A 41 5.08 9.53 19.16
CA ASP A 41 4.86 10.09 20.49
C ASP A 41 3.36 10.30 20.79
N ASP A 42 2.56 10.62 19.75
CA ASP A 42 1.10 10.71 19.85
C ASP A 42 0.39 9.35 19.96
N GLY A 43 1.12 8.23 19.99
CA GLY A 43 0.56 6.88 19.99
C GLY A 43 -0.12 6.51 18.66
N ARG A 44 0.23 7.17 17.55
CA ARG A 44 -0.36 6.96 16.22
C ARG A 44 0.43 5.99 15.34
N GLY A 45 1.57 5.47 15.80
CA GLY A 45 2.45 4.67 14.96
C GLY A 45 1.82 3.41 14.38
N LEU A 46 1.14 2.63 15.21
CA LEU A 46 0.39 1.42 14.82
C LEU A 46 -1.14 1.61 14.91
N ARG A 47 -1.61 2.86 14.91
CA ARG A 47 -3.04 3.18 14.94
C ARG A 47 -3.48 3.60 13.55
N PRO A 48 -4.37 2.84 12.88
CA PRO A 48 -4.96 3.29 11.62
C PRO A 48 -5.67 4.63 11.75
N ARG A 49 -5.83 5.36 10.65
CA ARG A 49 -6.50 6.68 10.68
C ARG A 49 -7.99 6.56 11.04
N ASN A 50 -8.68 5.54 10.52
CA ASN A 50 -10.09 5.27 10.80
C ASN A 50 -10.30 3.80 11.19
N PRO A 51 -9.89 3.38 12.40
CA PRO A 51 -9.83 1.96 12.78
C PRO A 51 -11.20 1.28 12.97
N ASP A 52 -12.28 2.07 13.07
CA ASP A 52 -13.65 1.57 13.24
C ASP A 52 -14.41 1.40 11.92
N LYS A 53 -13.81 1.80 10.80
CA LYS A 53 -14.44 1.67 9.47
C LYS A 53 -14.10 0.30 8.86
N PRO A 54 -14.99 -0.27 8.03
CA PRO A 54 -14.63 -1.43 7.22
C PRO A 54 -13.53 -1.08 6.20
N PHE A 55 -12.70 -2.07 5.86
CA PHE A 55 -11.70 -1.90 4.80
C PHE A 55 -12.32 -2.16 3.42
N GLU A 56 -13.18 -1.23 3.00
CA GLU A 56 -13.91 -1.33 1.73
C GLU A 56 -13.98 0.05 1.06
N LYS A 57 -13.88 0.06 -0.27
CA LYS A 57 -14.11 1.26 -1.08
C LYS A 57 -15.07 0.93 -2.21
N HIS A 58 -16.27 1.48 -2.12
CA HIS A 58 -17.24 1.42 -3.21
C HIS A 58 -16.92 2.52 -4.21
N VAL A 59 -16.52 2.13 -5.41
CA VAL A 59 -16.23 3.06 -6.50
C VAL A 59 -17.50 3.26 -7.31
N TYR A 60 -17.95 4.52 -7.38
CA TYR A 60 -19.02 4.94 -8.27
C TYR A 60 -18.40 5.65 -9.48
N PHE A 61 -18.92 5.39 -10.69
CA PHE A 61 -18.47 6.08 -11.90
C PHE A 61 -19.07 7.49 -11.96
N ASP A 62 -18.61 8.36 -11.07
CA ASP A 62 -19.05 9.75 -10.91
C ASP A 62 -18.07 10.77 -11.53
N GLY A 63 -17.04 10.29 -12.23
CA GLY A 63 -16.01 11.11 -12.86
C GLY A 63 -14.78 11.41 -11.99
N THR A 64 -14.75 10.95 -10.73
CA THR A 64 -13.55 11.09 -9.86
C THR A 64 -12.45 10.06 -10.14
N TRP A 65 -12.77 9.00 -10.89
CA TRP A 65 -11.83 7.92 -11.24
C TRP A 65 -11.48 7.92 -12.73
N LYS A 66 -10.18 7.86 -13.05
CA LYS A 66 -9.69 7.77 -14.44
C LYS A 66 -9.78 6.34 -14.95
N LEU A 67 -10.53 6.13 -16.03
CA LEU A 67 -10.56 4.88 -16.80
C LEU A 67 -9.35 4.81 -17.75
N ASP A 68 -8.13 4.73 -17.20
CA ASP A 68 -6.89 4.64 -17.97
C ASP A 68 -6.34 3.21 -18.09
N GLY A 69 -7.09 2.22 -17.61
CA GLY A 69 -6.70 0.81 -17.63
C GLY A 69 -5.72 0.39 -16.52
N SER A 70 -5.35 1.30 -15.61
CA SER A 70 -4.54 0.97 -14.43
C SER A 70 -5.32 0.22 -13.36
N ILE A 71 -6.65 0.40 -13.32
CA ILE A 71 -7.55 -0.19 -12.34
C ILE A 71 -8.07 -1.53 -12.88
N ASN A 72 -7.81 -2.62 -12.16
CA ASN A 72 -8.55 -3.86 -12.38
C ASN A 72 -9.93 -3.70 -11.75
N PHE A 73 -11.01 -3.87 -12.52
CA PHE A 73 -12.35 -3.98 -11.93
C PHE A 73 -12.33 -5.06 -10.85
N GLY A 74 -12.62 -4.68 -9.62
CA GLY A 74 -12.45 -5.54 -8.45
C GLY A 74 -13.56 -5.37 -7.41
N THR A 75 -13.54 -6.25 -6.42
CA THR A 75 -14.41 -6.17 -5.24
C THR A 75 -14.17 -4.86 -4.46
N PRO A 76 -15.13 -4.40 -3.64
CA PRO A 76 -14.91 -3.23 -2.78
C PRO A 76 -13.62 -3.30 -1.94
N HIS A 77 -13.23 -4.51 -1.52
CA HIS A 77 -11.96 -4.78 -0.85
C HIS A 77 -10.75 -4.51 -1.77
N GLY A 78 -10.72 -5.07 -2.99
CA GLY A 78 -9.62 -4.82 -3.93
C GLY A 78 -9.49 -3.35 -4.31
N GLN A 79 -10.61 -2.63 -4.40
CA GLN A 79 -10.61 -1.18 -4.62
C GLN A 79 -10.07 -0.40 -3.41
N ALA A 80 -10.31 -0.87 -2.18
CA ALA A 80 -9.70 -0.30 -0.98
C ALA A 80 -8.17 -0.48 -0.99
N VAL A 81 -7.67 -1.66 -1.38
CA VAL A 81 -6.23 -1.92 -1.52
C VAL A 81 -5.60 -0.95 -2.53
N HIS A 82 -6.18 -0.85 -3.73
CA HIS A 82 -5.68 0.06 -4.77
C HIS A 82 -5.72 1.54 -4.33
N ALA A 83 -6.82 1.97 -3.72
CA ALA A 83 -6.98 3.35 -3.26
C ALA A 83 -6.03 3.74 -2.12
N HIS A 84 -5.73 2.79 -1.23
CA HIS A 84 -4.76 2.97 -0.15
C HIS A 84 -3.34 3.06 -0.70
N GLN A 85 -2.98 2.19 -1.66
CA GLN A 85 -1.66 2.18 -2.31
C GLN A 85 -1.35 3.50 -3.02
N TRP A 86 -2.34 4.14 -3.64
CA TRP A 86 -2.18 5.41 -4.38
C TRP A 86 -2.18 6.66 -3.49
N ASP A 87 -2.25 6.50 -2.15
CA ASP A 87 -2.48 7.58 -1.18
C ASP A 87 -3.53 8.58 -1.69
N SER A 88 -4.61 8.05 -2.27
CA SER A 88 -5.66 8.90 -2.82
C SER A 88 -6.21 9.73 -1.67
N GLU A 89 -6.06 11.05 -1.70
CA GLU A 89 -6.35 11.99 -0.60
C GLU A 89 -7.73 11.78 0.08
N GLY A 90 -8.65 11.05 -0.57
CA GLY A 90 -9.95 10.66 -0.04
C GLY A 90 -10.06 9.32 0.68
N PHE A 91 -9.08 8.41 0.65
CA PHE A 91 -9.21 7.08 1.28
C PHE A 91 -8.30 6.90 2.51
N ASN A 92 -8.82 7.32 3.66
CA ASN A 92 -8.21 7.09 4.97
C ASN A 92 -8.77 5.81 5.60
N GLY A 93 -8.53 4.64 5.01
CA GLY A 93 -9.07 3.36 5.50
C GLY A 93 -8.53 2.93 6.88
N PRO A 94 -9.04 1.81 7.43
CA PRO A 94 -8.52 1.19 8.67
C PRO A 94 -7.17 0.47 8.49
N ALA A 95 -6.45 0.67 7.38
CA ALA A 95 -5.22 -0.07 7.10
C ALA A 95 -3.94 0.73 7.42
N LEU A 96 -2.83 0.00 7.53
CA LEU A 96 -1.49 0.49 7.77
C LEU A 96 -0.57 0.03 6.64
N SER A 97 0.24 0.93 6.12
CA SER A 97 1.29 0.59 5.14
C SER A 97 2.53 0.06 5.85
N PHE A 98 2.98 -1.11 5.42
CA PHE A 98 4.26 -1.73 5.74
C PHE A 98 5.05 -1.97 4.46
N THR A 99 6.34 -2.30 4.58
CA THR A 99 7.21 -2.68 3.47
C THR A 99 8.08 -3.87 3.86
N THR A 100 8.49 -4.69 2.90
CA THR A 100 9.52 -5.72 3.13
C THR A 100 10.94 -5.15 3.18
N ILE A 101 11.13 -3.85 2.93
CA ILE A 101 12.44 -3.22 2.77
C ILE A 101 12.69 -2.20 3.90
N GLU A 102 13.61 -2.53 4.81
CA GLU A 102 13.93 -1.66 5.97
C GLU A 102 14.35 -0.24 5.56
N LYS A 103 15.13 -0.08 4.48
CA LYS A 103 15.59 1.26 4.02
C LYS A 103 14.41 2.17 3.64
N VAL A 104 13.33 1.60 3.10
CA VAL A 104 12.13 2.34 2.70
C VAL A 104 11.40 2.80 3.96
N ALA A 105 11.25 1.92 4.95
CA ALA A 105 10.70 2.28 6.26
C ALA A 105 11.52 3.37 6.95
N ARG A 106 12.86 3.31 6.91
CA ARG A 106 13.72 4.37 7.47
C ARG A 106 13.46 5.73 6.82
N ARG A 107 13.38 5.78 5.48
CA ARG A 107 13.07 7.02 4.75
C ARG A 107 11.72 7.62 5.16
N PHE A 108 10.71 6.79 5.35
CA PHE A 108 9.40 7.24 5.86
C PHE A 108 9.45 7.67 7.32
N ALA A 109 10.22 6.98 8.16
CA ALA A 109 10.41 7.33 9.56
C ALA A 109 11.06 8.71 9.72
N THR A 110 12.00 9.07 8.85
CA THR A 110 12.71 10.34 8.96
C THR A 110 12.03 11.48 8.20
N THR A 111 10.86 11.24 7.60
CA THR A 111 10.22 12.17 6.66
C THR A 111 11.24 12.66 5.61
N ASP A 112 12.02 11.74 5.05
CA ASP A 112 13.12 12.00 4.12
C ASP A 112 14.23 12.93 4.68
N GLY A 113 14.56 12.76 5.96
CA GLY A 113 15.63 13.48 6.65
C GLY A 113 15.22 14.79 7.34
N LEU A 114 13.92 15.03 7.53
CA LEU A 114 13.41 16.25 8.17
C LEU A 114 13.25 16.12 9.70
N GLU A 115 13.06 14.92 10.23
CA GLU A 115 12.93 14.67 11.66
C GLU A 115 13.41 13.25 12.00
N ASP A 116 13.73 13.00 13.27
CA ASP A 116 13.94 11.63 13.75
C ASP A 116 12.61 10.84 13.72
N GLY A 117 12.71 9.52 13.82
CA GLY A 117 11.52 8.68 13.89
C GLY A 117 11.81 7.29 14.41
N VAL A 118 10.85 6.39 14.20
CA VAL A 118 10.94 4.99 14.59
C VAL A 118 10.64 4.08 13.42
N VAL A 119 11.28 2.93 13.41
CA VAL A 119 10.91 1.79 12.56
C VAL A 119 10.37 0.69 13.44
N TYR A 120 9.12 0.31 13.17
CA TYR A 120 8.51 -0.91 13.69
C TYR A 120 8.89 -2.08 12.78
N ALA A 121 9.35 -3.18 13.36
CA ALA A 121 9.62 -4.43 12.66
C ALA A 121 8.81 -5.57 13.29
N VAL A 122 8.11 -6.32 12.45
CA VAL A 122 7.22 -7.42 12.84
C VAL A 122 7.23 -8.49 11.74
N THR A 123 7.11 -9.76 12.11
CA THR A 123 6.99 -10.85 11.13
C THR A 123 5.56 -10.99 10.60
N VAL A 124 5.41 -11.59 9.42
CA VAL A 124 4.10 -11.99 8.88
C VAL A 124 3.33 -12.86 9.88
N ALA A 125 3.98 -13.84 10.49
CA ALA A 125 3.36 -14.72 11.48
C ALA A 125 2.81 -13.96 12.71
N GLU A 126 3.52 -12.94 13.19
CA GLU A 126 3.06 -12.13 14.32
C GLU A 126 1.85 -11.26 13.96
N LEU A 127 1.79 -10.74 12.73
CA LEU A 127 0.63 -10.01 12.22
C LEU A 127 -0.59 -10.91 12.04
N GLU A 128 -0.40 -12.09 11.44
CA GLU A 128 -1.46 -13.08 11.28
C GLU A 128 -1.98 -13.58 12.63
N ALA A 129 -1.08 -13.81 13.61
CA ALA A 129 -1.47 -14.17 14.97
C ALA A 129 -2.26 -13.06 15.69
N ALA A 130 -2.01 -11.79 15.34
CA ALA A 130 -2.80 -10.65 15.80
C ALA A 130 -4.14 -10.48 15.05
N GLY A 131 -4.46 -11.39 14.11
CA GLY A 131 -5.69 -11.36 13.32
C GLY A 131 -5.68 -10.35 12.17
N CYS A 132 -4.51 -9.84 11.79
CA CYS A 132 -4.39 -8.93 10.65
C CYS A 132 -4.57 -9.67 9.33
N SER A 133 -5.19 -8.99 8.36
CA SER A 133 -5.17 -9.39 6.96
C SER A 133 -4.08 -8.64 6.21
N LEU A 134 -3.25 -9.35 5.44
CA LEU A 134 -2.16 -8.79 4.66
C LEU A 134 -2.54 -8.77 3.18
N GLN A 135 -2.33 -7.62 2.54
CA GLN A 135 -2.72 -7.39 1.15
C GLN A 135 -1.52 -6.89 0.35
N ASP A 136 -1.18 -7.62 -0.71
CA ASP A 136 -0.21 -7.15 -1.70
C ASP A 136 -0.93 -6.38 -2.82
N PRO A 137 -0.67 -5.07 -2.98
CA PRO A 137 -1.30 -4.27 -4.03
C PRO A 137 -1.08 -4.80 -5.45
N ARG A 138 0.01 -5.55 -5.71
CA ARG A 138 0.33 -6.16 -7.01
C ARG A 138 -0.74 -7.13 -7.51
N VAL A 139 -1.51 -7.71 -6.59
CA VAL A 139 -2.63 -8.60 -6.91
C VAL A 139 -3.82 -7.80 -7.48
N TYR A 140 -3.97 -6.54 -7.08
CA TYR A 140 -5.16 -5.72 -7.34
C TYR A 140 -4.96 -4.64 -8.40
N THR A 141 -3.73 -4.19 -8.64
CA THR A 141 -3.42 -3.17 -9.65
C THR A 141 -2.10 -3.47 -10.38
N SER A 142 -2.05 -3.13 -11.68
CA SER A 142 -0.80 -3.11 -12.46
C SER A 142 -0.15 -1.72 -12.49
N GLY A 143 -0.90 -0.66 -12.19
CA GLY A 143 -0.37 0.69 -12.01
C GLY A 143 -0.09 0.94 -10.54
N LEU A 144 1.10 0.57 -10.06
CA LEU A 144 1.55 0.90 -8.70
C LEU A 144 2.18 2.28 -8.71
N GLN A 145 1.88 3.10 -7.69
CA GLN A 145 2.52 4.40 -7.53
C GLN A 145 4.04 4.26 -7.30
N ASN A 146 4.45 3.35 -6.41
CA ASN A 146 5.85 3.10 -6.08
C ASN A 146 6.12 1.58 -5.99
N PRO A 147 6.26 0.86 -7.12
CA PRO A 147 6.41 -0.60 -7.12
C PRO A 147 7.65 -1.09 -6.36
N ASP A 148 8.74 -0.32 -6.37
CA ASP A 148 10.02 -0.67 -5.72
C ASP A 148 9.98 -0.53 -4.19
N GLU A 149 8.92 0.04 -3.63
CA GLU A 149 8.76 0.17 -2.19
C GLU A 149 8.28 -1.12 -1.52
N HIS A 150 7.87 -2.12 -2.30
CA HIS A 150 7.41 -3.41 -1.78
C HIS A 150 6.36 -3.27 -0.67
N GLU A 151 5.42 -2.35 -0.88
CA GLU A 151 4.35 -2.10 0.08
C GLU A 151 3.51 -3.37 0.30
N VAL A 152 3.19 -3.60 1.56
CA VAL A 152 2.21 -4.56 2.06
C VAL A 152 1.21 -3.78 2.90
N ILE A 153 -0.06 -3.84 2.52
CA ILE A 153 -1.15 -3.19 3.25
C ILE A 153 -1.63 -4.15 4.33
N VAL A 154 -1.47 -3.75 5.58
CA VAL A 154 -1.88 -4.51 6.76
C VAL A 154 -3.20 -3.95 7.26
N VAL A 155 -4.23 -4.79 7.30
CA VAL A 155 -5.56 -4.46 7.82
C VAL A 155 -5.72 -5.13 9.18
N PRO A 156 -5.64 -4.38 10.30
CA PRO A 156 -5.89 -4.93 11.63
C PRO A 156 -7.34 -5.42 11.78
N PRO A 157 -7.64 -6.28 12.76
CA PRO A 157 -9.01 -6.50 13.18
C PRO A 157 -9.65 -5.16 13.61
N THR A 158 -10.95 -5.02 13.37
CA THR A 158 -11.69 -3.79 13.66
C THR A 158 -11.58 -3.40 15.14
N GLY A 159 -11.43 -2.11 15.44
CA GLY A 159 -11.55 -1.61 16.82
C GLY A 159 -10.27 -1.14 17.51
N GLY A 160 -9.46 -0.31 16.86
CA GLY A 160 -8.48 0.55 17.54
C GLY A 160 -7.03 0.37 17.07
N GLN A 161 -6.09 0.56 18.00
CA GLN A 161 -4.65 0.44 17.74
C GLN A 161 -4.26 -1.04 17.58
N LEU A 162 -3.41 -1.34 16.60
CA LEU A 162 -2.85 -2.67 16.44
C LEU A 162 -1.90 -2.97 17.61
N SER A 163 -2.25 -3.97 18.42
CA SER A 163 -1.43 -4.49 19.50
C SER A 163 -0.76 -5.80 19.06
N ILE A 164 0.57 -5.83 19.06
CA ILE A 164 1.36 -7.00 18.71
C ILE A 164 2.30 -7.28 19.89
N ASP A 165 2.26 -8.51 20.41
CA ASP A 165 3.04 -8.92 21.59
C ASP A 165 4.56 -8.75 21.39
N ARG A 166 5.01 -8.90 20.14
CA ARG A 166 6.42 -8.89 19.75
C ARG A 166 6.61 -7.94 18.58
N VAL A 167 6.63 -6.65 18.87
CA VAL A 167 7.06 -5.63 17.91
C VAL A 167 8.43 -5.10 18.33
N ARG A 168 9.40 -5.16 17.42
CA ARG A 168 10.69 -4.50 17.62
C ARG A 168 10.57 -3.06 17.15
N VAL A 169 10.84 -2.11 18.05
CA VAL A 169 10.91 -0.68 17.72
C VAL A 169 12.37 -0.26 17.70
N THR A 170 12.80 0.42 16.65
CA THR A 170 14.17 0.94 16.52
C THR A 170 14.12 2.43 16.20
N GLU A 171 14.81 3.23 16.99
CA GLU A 171 15.00 4.66 16.76
C GLU A 171 15.84 4.89 15.50
N VAL A 172 15.46 5.89 14.71
CA VAL A 172 16.15 6.30 13.49
C VAL A 172 16.38 7.79 13.53
N VAL A 173 17.62 8.20 13.27
CA VAL A 173 18.03 9.60 13.22
C VAL A 173 18.06 10.04 11.75
N ALA A 174 17.60 11.26 11.51
CA ALA A 174 17.61 11.91 10.19
C ALA A 174 19.03 12.15 9.64
#